data_AF-A2YJV1-F1
#
_entry.id   AF-A2YJV1-F1
#
_cell.length_a   1.000
_cell.length_b   1.000
_cell.length_c   1.000
_cell.angle_alpha   90.00
_cell.angle_beta   90.00
_cell.angle_gamma   90.00
#
_symmetry.space_group_name_H-M   'P 1'
#
loop_
_entity.id
_entity.type
_entity.pdbx_description
1 polymer ?
#
loop_
_entity_poly.entity_id
_entity_poly.type
_entity_poly.pdbx_seq_one_letter_code
_entity_poly.pdbx_strand_id
1 'polypeptide(L)'
;MCGYCGNVTSYALGDAAVGEVLERPLAEVAAMVRESIASIDYDEYLQELVDWVVGHKTEKTVFASFPLDTDFGFGQAALAMPIWDHGKMGCGTLAVGVRPGGDGSWLVSAYIWPRMAAALESDGVFKPLTAAYLGLV
;
A
#
# COMPACT_ATOMS: atom_id res chain seq x y z
N MET A 1 20.36 5.45 -5.25
CA MET A 1 20.02 4.02 -5.26
C MET A 1 19.17 3.71 -6.49
N CYS A 2 19.71 3.88 -7.70
CA CYS A 2 18.98 3.63 -8.94
C CYS A 2 19.61 2.39 -9.59
N GLY A 3 18.89 1.27 -9.58
CA GLY A 3 19.35 0.00 -10.20
C GLY A 3 19.59 -1.19 -9.27
N TYR A 4 19.29 -1.08 -7.96
CA TYR A 4 19.23 -2.28 -7.11
C TYR A 4 17.91 -3.01 -7.36
N CYS A 5 17.98 -4.30 -7.71
CA CYS A 5 16.82 -5.12 -8.09
C CYS A 5 16.44 -6.17 -7.02
N GLY A 6 16.85 -5.97 -5.76
CA GLY A 6 16.42 -6.81 -4.64
C GLY A 6 15.39 -6.11 -3.75
N ASN A 7 14.93 -6.82 -2.71
CA ASN A 7 13.99 -6.27 -1.74
C ASN A 7 14.73 -5.37 -0.74
N VAL A 8 14.38 -4.08 -0.70
CA VAL A 8 14.75 -3.16 0.38
C VAL A 8 13.47 -2.50 0.85
N THR A 9 12.79 -3.14 1.80
CA THR A 9 11.50 -2.66 2.31
C THR A 9 11.36 -3.05 3.77
N SER A 10 10.91 -2.09 4.57
CA SER A 10 10.54 -2.25 5.96
C SER A 10 9.13 -1.74 6.18
N TYR A 11 8.54 -2.09 7.33
CA TYR A 11 7.24 -1.58 7.76
C TYR A 11 7.43 -0.69 8.98
N ALA A 12 6.78 0.47 8.96
CA ALA A 12 6.54 1.25 10.18
C ALA A 12 5.25 0.74 10.83
N LEU A 13 5.28 0.55 12.15
CA LEU A 13 4.13 0.11 12.93
C LEU A 13 3.71 1.22 13.88
N GLY A 14 2.41 1.46 13.97
CA GLY A 14 1.80 2.36 14.94
C GLY A 14 0.45 1.80 15.39
N ASP A 15 0.16 1.92 16.68
CA ASP A 15 -1.06 1.44 17.29
C ASP A 15 -1.88 2.62 17.85
N ALA A 16 -3.20 2.57 17.68
CA ALA A 16 -4.12 3.56 18.20
C ALA A 16 -5.47 2.92 18.54
N ALA A 17 -6.17 3.47 19.53
CA ALA A 17 -7.51 3.02 19.85
C ALA A 17 -8.50 3.43 18.75
N VAL A 18 -9.49 2.59 18.44
CA VAL A 18 -10.50 2.89 17.41
C VAL A 18 -11.22 4.21 17.68
N GLY A 19 -11.61 4.47 18.93
CA GLY A 19 -12.27 5.73 19.32
C GLY A 19 -11.39 6.95 19.08
N GLU A 20 -10.10 6.84 19.37
CA GLU A 20 -9.14 7.92 19.12
C GLU A 20 -9.01 8.24 17.63
N VAL A 21 -8.97 7.21 16.78
CA VAL A 21 -8.89 7.41 15.32
C VAL A 21 -10.18 8.03 14.78
N LEU A 22 -11.35 7.64 15.30
CA LEU A 22 -12.65 8.11 14.83
C LEU A 22 -12.97 9.55 15.26
N GLU A 23 -12.49 9.98 16.42
CA GLU A 23 -12.77 11.32 16.97
C GLU A 23 -11.84 12.40 16.41
N ARG A 24 -10.69 12.01 15.87
CA ARG A 24 -9.67 12.95 15.37
C ARG A 24 -9.95 13.43 13.93
N PRO A 25 -9.59 14.69 13.60
CA PRO A 25 -9.55 15.14 12.22
C PRO A 25 -8.59 14.29 11.37
N LEU A 26 -8.90 14.10 10.08
CA LEU A 26 -8.05 13.35 9.15
C LEU A 26 -6.59 13.83 9.12
N ALA A 27 -6.37 15.13 9.25
CA ALA A 27 -5.02 15.71 9.29
C ALA A 27 -4.22 15.26 10.52
N GLU A 28 -4.88 15.06 11.66
CA GLU A 28 -4.23 14.53 12.87
C GLU A 28 -3.94 13.04 12.73
N VAL A 29 -4.88 12.26 12.17
CA VAL A 29 -4.63 10.83 11.87
C VAL A 29 -3.44 10.68 10.90
N ALA A 30 -3.35 11.54 9.88
CA ALA A 30 -2.20 11.58 8.98
C ALA A 30 -0.89 11.97 9.71
N ALA A 31 -0.97 12.86 10.69
CA ALA A 31 0.18 13.22 11.51
C ALA A 31 0.65 12.04 12.40
N MET A 32 -0.28 11.26 12.96
CA MET A 32 0.05 10.03 13.71
C MET A 32 0.80 9.03 12.82
N VAL A 33 0.31 8.78 11.60
CA VAL A 33 0.99 7.90 10.63
C VAL A 33 2.38 8.44 10.28
N ARG A 34 2.50 9.75 10.04
CA ARG A 34 3.79 10.39 9.78
C ARG A 34 4.75 10.22 10.94
N GLU A 35 4.28 10.36 12.18
CA GLU A 35 5.09 10.18 13.38
C GLU A 35 5.61 8.75 13.49
N SER A 36 4.76 7.74 13.31
CA SER A 36 5.19 6.32 13.33
C SER A 36 6.26 5.99 12.28
N ILE A 37 6.26 6.68 11.15
CA ILE A 37 7.28 6.54 10.11
C ILE A 37 8.55 7.30 10.49
N ALA A 38 8.41 8.55 10.95
CA ALA A 38 9.53 9.46 11.18
C ALA A 38 10.29 9.20 12.49
N SER A 39 9.69 8.51 13.46
CA SER A 39 10.33 8.18 14.73
C SER A 39 11.32 7.02 14.65
N ILE A 40 11.35 6.30 13.52
CA ILE A 40 12.21 5.12 13.36
C ILE A 40 13.63 5.58 13.02
N ASP A 41 14.60 5.13 13.83
CA ASP A 41 16.00 5.14 13.41
C ASP A 41 16.20 4.00 12.41
N TYR A 42 16.16 4.32 11.12
CA TYR A 42 16.24 3.32 10.05
C TYR A 42 17.60 2.63 9.98
N ASP A 43 18.68 3.28 10.42
CA ASP A 43 20.01 2.67 10.36
C ASP A 43 20.10 1.54 11.40
N GLU A 44 19.66 1.80 12.63
CA GLU A 44 19.59 0.80 13.70
C GLU A 44 18.54 -0.28 13.37
N TYR A 45 17.32 0.12 12.99
CA TYR A 45 16.22 -0.79 12.73
C TYR A 45 16.52 -1.76 11.58
N LEU A 46 17.11 -1.28 10.47
CA LEU A 46 17.45 -2.16 9.34
C LEU A 46 18.57 -3.11 9.71
N GLN A 47 19.54 -2.68 10.51
CA GLN A 47 20.61 -3.55 10.99
C GLN A 47 20.04 -4.68 11.86
N GLU A 48 19.20 -4.36 12.84
CA GLU A 48 18.53 -5.35 13.70
C GLU A 48 17.66 -6.32 12.88
N LEU A 49 16.92 -5.81 11.89
CA LEU A 49 16.09 -6.63 11.00
C LEU A 49 16.95 -7.61 10.19
N VAL A 50 18.07 -7.15 9.64
CA VAL A 50 19.01 -8.00 8.90
C VAL A 50 19.59 -9.07 9.82
N ASP A 51 20.08 -8.70 11.00
CA ASP A 51 20.65 -9.64 11.97
C ASP A 51 19.62 -10.71 12.38
N TRP A 52 18.38 -10.29 12.62
CA TRP A 52 17.28 -11.20 12.93
C TRP A 52 16.98 -12.16 11.77
N VAL A 53 16.84 -11.66 10.54
CA VAL A 53 16.52 -12.49 9.35
C VAL A 53 17.65 -13.49 9.07
N VAL A 54 18.91 -13.06 9.18
CA VAL A 54 20.08 -13.93 9.01
C VAL A 54 20.11 -15.04 10.06
N GLY A 55 19.76 -14.71 11.31
CA GLY A 55 19.63 -15.69 12.40
C GLY A 55 18.44 -16.63 12.26
N HIS A 56 17.38 -16.22 11.56
CA HIS A 56 16.09 -16.93 11.49
C HIS A 56 15.66 -17.26 10.06
N LYS A 57 16.61 -17.67 9.21
CA LYS A 57 16.45 -17.97 7.77
C LYS A 57 15.08 -18.56 7.39
N THR A 58 14.14 -17.67 7.14
CA THR A 58 12.77 -17.95 6.71
C THR A 58 12.53 -17.11 5.47
N GLU A 59 11.87 -17.69 4.48
CA GLU A 59 11.56 -16.98 3.25
C GLU A 59 10.52 -15.90 3.55
N LYS A 60 10.88 -14.64 3.31
CA LYS A 60 9.96 -13.51 3.37
C LYS A 60 10.01 -12.79 2.03
N THR A 61 8.89 -12.76 1.33
CA THR A 61 8.69 -11.97 0.12
C THR A 61 7.89 -10.73 0.49
N VAL A 62 8.39 -9.56 0.10
CA VAL A 62 7.68 -8.29 0.24
C VAL A 62 7.61 -7.64 -1.14
N PHE A 63 6.44 -7.13 -1.50
CA PHE A 63 6.26 -6.33 -2.70
C PHE A 63 6.34 -4.85 -2.32
N ALA A 64 7.25 -4.13 -2.95
CA ALA A 64 7.27 -2.66 -2.91
C ALA A 64 6.64 -2.12 -4.19
N SER A 65 5.82 -1.07 -4.04
CA SER A 65 5.28 -0.33 -5.18
C SER A 65 6.40 0.52 -5.77
N PHE A 66 6.73 0.31 -7.04
CA PHE A 66 7.69 1.12 -7.79
C PHE A 66 6.95 1.95 -8.83
N PRO A 67 7.50 3.10 -9.27
CA PRO A 67 7.02 3.76 -10.48
C PRO A 67 7.09 2.76 -11.63
N LEU A 68 5.93 2.37 -12.14
CA LEU A 68 5.80 1.48 -13.29
C LEU A 68 5.81 2.36 -14.53
N ASP A 69 6.92 2.35 -15.28
CA ASP A 69 6.85 2.77 -16.68
C ASP A 69 6.13 1.66 -17.44
N THR A 70 4.96 1.99 -17.97
CA THR A 70 4.08 1.05 -18.65
C THR A 70 4.12 1.19 -20.17
N ASP A 71 4.88 2.16 -20.70
CA ASP A 71 5.00 2.35 -22.15
C ASP A 71 6.21 1.60 -22.71
N PHE A 72 5.92 0.43 -23.28
CA PHE A 72 6.90 -0.39 -23.98
C PHE A 72 6.95 -0.10 -25.49
N GLY A 73 6.52 1.10 -25.92
CA GLY A 73 6.41 1.50 -27.33
C GLY A 73 5.00 1.42 -27.91
N PHE A 74 3.99 1.22 -27.06
CA PHE A 74 2.57 1.08 -27.44
C PHE A 74 1.68 2.15 -26.78
N GLY A 75 2.27 3.10 -26.05
CA GLY A 75 1.57 4.04 -25.18
C GLY A 75 1.46 3.51 -23.76
N GLN A 76 1.04 4.37 -22.84
CA GLN A 76 0.83 4.03 -21.44
C GLN A 76 -0.31 3.02 -21.28
N ALA A 77 -0.15 2.06 -20.36
CA ALA A 77 -1.22 1.11 -20.04
C ALA A 77 -2.44 1.84 -19.49
N ALA A 78 -3.65 1.34 -19.72
CA ALA A 78 -4.85 1.90 -19.11
C ALA A 78 -4.93 1.60 -17.60
N LEU A 79 -4.40 0.46 -17.17
CA LEU A 79 -4.40 -0.04 -15.80
C LEU A 79 -3.14 -0.88 -15.54
N ALA A 80 -2.46 -0.60 -14.44
CA ALA A 80 -1.45 -1.47 -13.86
C ALA A 80 -1.76 -1.58 -12.37
N MET A 81 -2.03 -2.79 -11.90
CA MET A 81 -2.30 -3.05 -10.50
C MET A 81 -1.64 -4.35 -10.06
N PRO A 82 -1.05 -4.39 -8.85
CA PRO A 82 -0.65 -5.64 -8.26
C PRO A 82 -1.88 -6.48 -7.92
N ILE A 83 -1.76 -7.79 -8.14
CA ILE A 83 -2.75 -8.79 -7.74
C ILE A 83 -2.01 -9.76 -6.82
N TRP A 84 -2.63 -10.08 -5.68
CA TRP A 84 -2.14 -11.09 -4.78
C TRP A 84 -3.14 -12.24 -4.67
N ASP A 85 -2.61 -13.45 -4.58
CA ASP A 85 -3.38 -14.58 -4.08
C ASP A 85 -3.28 -14.58 -2.54
N HIS A 86 -4.41 -14.35 -1.88
CA HIS A 86 -4.47 -14.33 -0.44
C HIS A 86 -5.30 -15.53 0.05
N GLY A 87 -4.71 -16.33 0.93
CA GLY A 87 -5.43 -17.35 1.70
C GLY A 87 -6.33 -16.74 2.78
N LYS A 88 -6.59 -17.49 3.86
CA LYS A 88 -7.30 -16.94 5.02
C LYS A 88 -6.46 -15.85 5.69
N MET A 89 -6.85 -14.58 5.53
CA MET A 89 -6.16 -13.46 6.16
C MET A 89 -6.68 -13.20 7.58
N GLY A 90 -5.76 -12.90 8.50
CA GLY A 90 -6.07 -12.42 9.85
C GLY A 90 -6.23 -10.90 9.94
N CYS A 91 -5.90 -10.16 8.87
CA CYS A 91 -5.99 -8.71 8.78
C CYS A 91 -6.45 -8.26 7.38
N GLY A 92 -6.91 -7.01 7.26
CA GLY A 92 -7.15 -6.38 5.96
C GLY A 92 -5.84 -5.87 5.36
N THR A 93 -5.72 -5.91 4.03
CA THR A 93 -4.56 -5.38 3.31
C THR A 93 -5.02 -4.42 2.22
N LEU A 94 -4.38 -3.26 2.14
CA LEU A 94 -4.61 -2.29 1.09
C LEU A 94 -3.31 -2.00 0.36
N ALA A 95 -3.41 -1.82 -0.94
CA ALA A 95 -2.32 -1.34 -1.74
C ALA A 95 -2.74 -0.19 -2.63
N VAL A 96 -1.87 0.79 -2.73
CA VAL A 96 -2.10 2.03 -3.44
C VAL A 96 -1.12 2.13 -4.59
N GLY A 97 -1.65 2.36 -5.79
CA GLY A 97 -0.87 2.59 -7.00
C GLY A 97 -1.27 3.91 -7.65
N VAL A 98 -0.30 4.58 -8.27
CA VAL A 98 -0.60 5.72 -9.13
C VAL A 98 -1.20 5.20 -10.43
N ARG A 99 -2.25 5.84 -10.92
CA ARG A 99 -2.81 5.49 -12.23
C ARG A 99 -1.77 5.76 -13.33
N PRO A 100 -1.53 4.81 -14.24
CA PRO A 100 -0.76 5.08 -15.45
C PRO A 100 -1.37 6.26 -16.24
N GLY A 101 -0.51 7.11 -16.83
CA GLY A 101 -0.94 8.30 -17.57
C GLY A 101 -0.99 9.60 -16.77
N GLY A 102 -0.76 9.58 -15.45
CA GLY A 102 -0.31 10.77 -14.71
C GLY A 102 -1.36 11.85 -14.42
N ASP A 103 -2.64 11.51 -14.39
CA ASP A 103 -3.72 12.44 -13.97
C ASP A 103 -3.72 12.75 -12.46
N GLY A 104 -2.78 12.18 -11.71
CA GLY A 104 -2.66 12.31 -10.26
C GLY A 104 -3.66 11.45 -9.47
N SER A 105 -4.51 10.67 -10.14
CA SER A 105 -5.46 9.78 -9.47
C SER A 105 -4.76 8.51 -8.95
N TRP A 106 -5.30 8.00 -7.84
CA TRP A 106 -4.79 6.80 -7.17
C TRP A 106 -5.78 5.66 -7.33
N LEU A 107 -5.24 4.47 -7.53
CA LEU A 107 -5.97 3.22 -7.53
C LEU A 107 -5.68 2.49 -6.24
N VAL A 108 -6.74 2.02 -5.58
CA VAL A 108 -6.65 1.28 -4.31
C VAL A 108 -7.20 -0.12 -4.52
N SER A 109 -6.34 -1.12 -4.31
CA SER A 109 -6.73 -2.52 -4.23
C SER A 109 -6.84 -2.90 -2.76
N ALA A 110 -8.01 -3.40 -2.34
CA ALA A 110 -8.30 -3.72 -0.95
C ALA A 110 -8.74 -5.18 -0.82
N TYR A 111 -8.03 -5.94 0.02
CA TYR A 111 -8.38 -7.29 0.42
C TYR A 111 -8.84 -7.27 1.87
N ILE A 112 -10.15 -7.26 2.04
CA ILE A 112 -10.84 -7.04 3.31
C ILE A 112 -12.08 -7.94 3.38
N TRP A 113 -12.64 -8.11 4.59
CA TRP A 113 -13.87 -8.87 4.75
C TRP A 113 -15.07 -8.21 4.04
N PRO A 114 -16.05 -8.99 3.55
CA PRO A 114 -17.20 -8.45 2.83
C PRO A 114 -17.96 -7.34 3.57
N ARG A 115 -18.08 -7.45 4.90
CA ARG A 115 -18.72 -6.41 5.73
C ARG A 115 -17.96 -5.08 5.73
N MET A 116 -16.63 -5.11 5.61
CA MET A 116 -15.81 -3.90 5.54
C MET A 116 -15.85 -3.32 4.13
N ALA A 117 -15.84 -4.17 3.10
CA ALA A 117 -16.02 -3.72 1.72
C ALA A 117 -17.35 -2.97 1.54
N ALA A 118 -18.45 -3.53 2.04
CA ALA A 118 -19.76 -2.88 2.00
C ALA A 118 -19.78 -1.52 2.73
N ALA A 119 -19.01 -1.37 3.82
CA ALA A 119 -18.89 -0.10 4.53
C ALA A 119 -18.07 0.94 3.76
N LEU A 120 -17.00 0.52 3.07
CA LEU A 120 -16.22 1.42 2.21
C LEU A 120 -17.02 1.88 0.98
N GLU A 121 -17.84 0.99 0.42
CA GLU A 121 -18.70 1.30 -0.72
C GLU A 121 -19.84 2.26 -0.35
N SER A 122 -20.33 2.23 0.89
CA SER A 122 -21.43 3.09 1.33
C SER A 122 -20.99 4.50 1.73
N ASP A 123 -19.74 4.70 2.14
CA ASP A 123 -19.20 6.00 2.59
C ASP A 123 -18.88 6.96 1.41
N GLY A 124 -18.78 6.45 0.19
CA GLY A 124 -18.61 7.26 -1.03
C GLY A 124 -17.23 7.91 -1.20
N VAL A 125 -16.31 7.69 -0.25
CA VAL A 125 -14.89 8.10 -0.34
C VAL A 125 -14.20 7.38 -1.50
N PHE A 126 -14.40 6.05 -1.60
CA PHE A 126 -13.89 5.25 -2.71
C PHE A 126 -14.93 5.15 -3.82
N LYS A 127 -14.48 5.32 -5.06
CA LYS A 127 -15.30 5.11 -6.25
C LYS A 127 -14.92 3.79 -6.90
N PRO A 128 -15.91 2.97 -7.34
CA PRO A 128 -15.61 1.72 -8.02
C PRO A 128 -14.83 1.97 -9.31
N LEU A 129 -13.82 1.14 -9.55
CA LEU A 129 -13.06 1.16 -10.79
C LEU A 129 -13.93 0.59 -11.91
N THR A 130 -14.18 1.36 -12.95
CA THR A 130 -15.03 0.96 -14.09
C THR A 130 -14.29 1.05 -15.41
N ALA A 131 -14.76 0.30 -16.42
CA ALA A 131 -14.21 0.40 -17.78
C ALA A 131 -14.33 1.82 -18.36
N ALA A 132 -15.44 2.52 -18.07
CA ALA A 132 -15.64 3.91 -18.48
C ALA A 132 -14.62 4.85 -17.85
N TYR A 133 -14.31 4.66 -16.56
CA TYR A 133 -13.26 5.43 -15.88
C TYR A 133 -11.87 5.21 -16.52
N LEU A 134 -11.63 3.99 -17.02
CA LEU A 134 -10.40 3.61 -17.71
C LEU A 134 -10.36 4.02 -19.20
N GLY A 135 -11.45 4.56 -19.76
CA GLY A 135 -11.54 4.91 -21.18
C GLY A 135 -11.58 3.69 -22.12
N LEU A 136 -12.08 2.56 -21.63
CA LEU A 136 -12.16 1.29 -22.36
C LEU A 136 -13.53 1.03 -23.02
N VAL A 137 -14.46 1.99 -22.93
CA VAL A 137 -15.80 1.97 -23.53
C VAL A 137 -16.12 3.30 -24.20
#